data_AF-A0A2N2LCX2-F1
#
_entry.id   AF-A0A2N2LCX2-F1
#
_cell.length_a   1.000
_cell.length_b   1.000
_cell.length_c   1.000
_cell.angle_alpha   90.00
_cell.angle_beta   90.00
_cell.angle_gamma   90.00
#
_symmetry.space_group_name_H-M   'P 1'
#
loop_
_entity.id
_entity.type
_entity.pdbx_description
1 polymer ?
#
loop_
_entity_poly.entity_id
_entity_poly.type
_entity_poly.pdbx_seq_one_letter_code
_entity_poly.pdbx_strand_id
1 'polypeptide(L)'
;MSRLRFIIVLMIMLMALPLVAEVADSLQSPAPQIPEYLLATQMGKADARGNVLYFVAGAGLGVYGIILAAISSPDPDPVVMARLASEHGQNFTMIYAGSYTNASRKKNLVYAGMGSLFIISAFIAISIKANADADLNKALPPVIDPALNPSRLIPVFSIPTP
;
A
#
# COMPACT_ATOMS: atom_id res chain seq x y z
N MET A 1 2.27 70.43 22.76
CA MET A 1 1.20 69.54 23.25
C MET A 1 0.78 69.99 24.64
N SER A 2 -0.52 70.15 24.93
CA SER A 2 -0.96 70.58 26.26
C SER A 2 -0.72 69.47 27.29
N ARG A 3 -0.32 69.85 28.51
CA ARG A 3 -0.01 68.90 29.61
C ARG A 3 -1.14 67.90 29.87
N LEU A 4 -2.38 68.30 29.61
CA LEU A 4 -3.58 67.45 29.72
C LEU A 4 -3.56 66.25 28.75
N ARG A 5 -3.11 66.44 27.51
CA ARG A 5 -3.02 65.35 26.52
C ARG A 5 -1.98 64.31 26.91
N PHE A 6 -0.89 64.74 27.53
CA PHE A 6 0.15 63.84 28.02
C PHE A 6 -0.34 62.96 29.18
N ILE A 7 -1.09 63.55 30.13
CA ILE A 7 -1.65 62.81 31.27
C ILE A 7 -2.68 61.77 30.81
N ILE A 8 -3.54 62.10 29.84
CA ILE A 8 -4.53 61.16 29.31
C ILE A 8 -3.85 59.97 28.61
N VAL A 9 -2.83 60.21 27.79
CA VAL A 9 -2.08 59.14 27.12
C VAL A 9 -1.32 58.26 28.14
N LEU A 10 -0.75 58.87 29.18
CA LEU A 10 -0.06 58.14 30.24
C LEU A 10 -1.04 57.24 31.03
N MET A 11 -2.24 57.73 31.35
CA MET A 11 -3.26 56.90 32.03
C MET A 11 -3.76 55.75 31.15
N ILE A 12 -3.97 55.98 29.86
CA ILE A 12 -4.36 54.91 28.92
C ILE A 12 -3.26 53.85 28.83
N MET A 13 -1.99 54.25 28.79
CA MET A 13 -0.85 53.31 28.82
C MET A 13 -0.80 52.51 30.13
N LEU A 14 -0.96 53.16 31.28
CA LEU A 14 -0.96 52.51 32.59
C LEU A 14 -2.13 51.52 32.76
N MET A 15 -3.30 51.80 32.16
CA MET A 15 -4.44 50.89 32.17
C MET A 15 -4.29 49.72 31.18
N ALA A 16 -3.44 49.85 30.16
CA ALA A 16 -3.16 48.77 29.20
C ALA A 16 -2.10 47.77 29.72
N LEU A 17 -1.27 48.14 30.69
CA LEU A 17 -0.27 47.26 31.30
C LEU A 17 -0.82 45.93 31.86
N PRO A 18 -1.90 45.91 32.67
CA PRO A 18 -2.45 44.64 33.17
C PRO A 18 -3.01 43.76 32.04
N LEU A 19 -3.58 44.37 30.99
CA LEU A 19 -4.09 43.65 29.82
C LEU A 19 -2.96 42.97 29.02
N VAL A 20 -1.80 43.63 28.90
CA VAL A 20 -0.63 43.04 28.22
C VAL A 20 -0.02 41.92 29.06
N ALA A 21 -0.01 42.04 30.40
CA ALA A 21 0.48 40.99 31.29
C ALA A 21 -0.42 39.73 31.24
N GLU A 22 -1.74 39.91 31.24
CA GLU A 22 -2.70 38.80 31.16
C GLU A 22 -2.68 38.09 29.79
N VAL A 23 -2.44 38.84 28.71
CA VAL A 23 -2.19 38.26 27.37
C VAL A 23 -0.87 37.50 27.32
N ALA A 24 0.20 38.02 27.93
CA ALA A 24 1.50 37.34 27.99
C ALA A 24 1.41 35.99 28.75
N ASP A 25 0.71 35.96 29.89
CA ASP A 25 0.50 34.72 30.65
C ASP A 25 -0.35 33.69 29.87
N SER A 26 -1.34 34.14 29.08
CA SER A 26 -2.14 33.24 28.25
C SER A 26 -1.37 32.60 27.09
N LEU A 27 -0.33 33.27 26.58
CA LEU A 27 0.56 32.76 25.53
C LEU A 27 1.60 31.77 26.07
N GLN A 28 1.76 31.68 27.39
CA GLN A 28 2.62 30.71 28.09
C GLN A 28 1.88 29.45 28.54
N SER A 29 0.65 29.26 28.08
CA SER A 29 -0.05 27.99 28.23
C SER A 29 0.76 26.90 27.50
N PRO A 30 1.26 25.85 28.18
CA PRO A 30 1.99 24.79 27.53
C PRO A 30 1.11 24.20 26.43
N ALA A 31 1.66 24.13 25.20
CA ALA A 31 0.97 23.54 24.06
C ALA A 31 0.34 22.20 24.48
N PRO A 32 -0.88 21.88 24.02
CA PRO A 32 -1.57 20.65 24.42
C PRO A 32 -0.63 19.47 24.21
N GLN A 33 -0.14 18.90 25.30
CA GLN A 33 0.76 17.77 25.25
C GLN A 33 -0.05 16.60 24.69
N ILE A 34 0.18 16.29 23.41
CA ILE A 34 -0.37 15.08 22.81
C ILE A 34 0.14 13.93 23.68
N PRO A 35 -0.74 13.09 24.25
CA PRO A 35 -0.31 12.00 25.09
C PRO A 35 0.74 11.14 24.37
N GLU A 36 1.85 10.83 25.02
CA GLU A 36 2.97 10.11 24.40
C GLU A 36 2.54 8.78 23.76
N TYR A 37 1.55 8.09 24.35
CA TYR A 37 0.98 6.86 23.78
C TYR A 37 0.33 7.10 22.40
N LEU A 38 -0.31 8.25 22.20
CA LEU A 38 -0.99 8.60 20.96
C LEU A 38 0.05 8.93 19.89
N LEU A 39 1.09 9.68 20.27
CA LEU A 39 2.22 9.99 19.39
C LEU A 39 2.96 8.71 18.96
N ALA A 40 3.34 7.84 19.90
CA ALA A 40 4.00 6.56 19.62
C ALA A 40 3.18 5.70 18.63
N THR A 41 1.86 5.64 18.85
CA THR A 41 0.95 4.88 17.98
C THR A 41 0.86 5.48 16.58
N GLN A 42 0.82 6.81 16.46
CA GLN A 42 0.75 7.47 15.15
C GLN A 42 2.06 7.30 14.38
N MET A 43 3.21 7.46 15.06
CA MET A 43 4.52 7.24 14.46
C MET A 43 4.70 5.81 13.97
N GLY A 44 4.38 4.81 14.80
CA GLY A 44 4.53 3.41 14.39
C GLY A 44 3.62 3.04 13.22
N LYS A 45 2.39 3.58 13.15
CA LYS A 45 1.50 3.39 11.99
C LYS A 45 2.01 4.09 10.72
N ALA A 46 2.58 5.29 10.86
CA ALA A 46 3.10 6.06 9.73
C ALA A 46 4.33 5.37 9.12
N ASP A 47 5.23 4.87 9.96
CA ASP A 47 6.46 4.21 9.55
C ASP A 47 6.25 2.78 9.06
N ALA A 48 5.11 2.15 9.39
CA ALA A 48 4.82 0.78 8.99
C ALA A 48 4.96 0.58 7.48
N ARG A 49 5.93 -0.22 7.05
CA ARG A 49 6.09 -0.60 5.64
C ARG A 49 5.55 -2.00 5.41
N GLY A 50 4.76 -2.16 4.36
CA GLY A 50 4.41 -3.49 3.86
C GLY A 50 5.57 -4.07 3.07
N ASN A 51 5.64 -5.39 2.98
CA ASN A 51 6.63 -6.10 2.19
C ASN A 51 6.00 -6.62 0.90
N VAL A 52 6.54 -6.18 -0.24
CA VAL A 52 6.07 -6.57 -1.58
C VAL A 52 6.18 -8.08 -1.84
N LEU A 53 7.03 -8.80 -1.11
CA LEU A 53 7.08 -10.27 -1.18
C LEU A 53 5.73 -10.92 -0.86
N TYR A 54 4.89 -10.30 -0.03
CA TYR A 54 3.55 -10.81 0.22
C TYR A 54 2.63 -10.70 -1.00
N PHE A 55 2.85 -9.74 -1.90
CA PHE A 55 2.16 -9.71 -3.19
C PHE A 55 2.50 -10.94 -4.02
N VAL A 56 3.79 -11.28 -4.11
CA VAL A 56 4.26 -12.47 -4.83
C VAL A 56 3.73 -13.75 -4.18
N ALA A 57 3.74 -13.83 -2.85
CA ALA A 57 3.17 -14.95 -2.12
C ALA A 57 1.65 -15.09 -2.39
N GLY A 58 0.91 -13.98 -2.39
CA GLY A 58 -0.50 -13.97 -2.73
C GLY A 58 -0.79 -14.40 -4.17
N ALA A 59 0.04 -13.97 -5.13
CA ALA A 59 -0.05 -14.39 -6.52
C ALA A 59 0.25 -15.89 -6.69
N GLY A 60 1.37 -16.38 -6.14
CA GLY A 60 1.82 -17.76 -6.34
C GLY A 60 1.04 -18.80 -5.54
N LEU A 61 0.59 -18.46 -4.33
CA LEU A 61 -0.05 -19.40 -3.39
C LEU A 61 -1.55 -19.11 -3.19
N GLY A 62 -2.10 -18.08 -3.85
CA GLY A 62 -3.49 -17.68 -3.69
C GLY A 62 -3.85 -17.41 -2.23
N VAL A 63 -4.93 -18.06 -1.76
CA VAL A 63 -5.44 -17.91 -0.39
C VAL A 63 -4.40 -18.28 0.67
N TYR A 64 -3.52 -19.25 0.42
CA TYR A 64 -2.45 -19.60 1.37
C TYR A 64 -1.46 -18.45 1.57
N GLY A 65 -1.21 -17.64 0.54
CA GLY A 65 -0.40 -16.42 0.65
C GLY A 65 -1.02 -15.38 1.59
N ILE A 66 -2.35 -15.29 1.60
CA ILE A 66 -3.10 -14.41 2.52
C ILE A 66 -2.98 -14.91 3.96
N ILE A 67 -3.07 -16.23 4.19
CA ILE A 67 -2.90 -16.83 5.52
C ILE A 67 -1.48 -16.56 6.04
N LEU A 68 -0.46 -16.73 5.21
CA LEU A 68 0.93 -16.42 5.56
C LEU A 68 1.11 -14.94 5.92
N ALA A 69 0.47 -14.02 5.19
CA ALA A 69 0.48 -12.60 5.53
C ALA A 69 -0.22 -12.32 6.87
N ALA A 70 -1.30 -13.03 7.18
CA ALA A 70 -2.06 -12.85 8.42
C ALA A 70 -1.29 -13.28 9.68
N ILE A 71 -0.49 -14.35 9.60
CA ILE A 71 0.32 -14.83 10.72
C ILE A 71 1.70 -14.17 10.80
N SER A 72 2.06 -13.34 9.81
CA SER A 72 3.35 -12.66 9.79
C SER A 72 3.50 -11.68 10.95
N SER A 73 4.70 -11.63 11.52
CA SER A 73 5.08 -10.66 12.54
C SER A 73 6.20 -9.78 11.98
N PRO A 74 5.85 -8.75 11.20
CA PRO A 74 6.85 -7.81 10.70
C PRO A 74 7.41 -6.98 11.85
N ASP A 75 8.74 -6.97 11.95
CA ASP A 75 9.46 -6.20 12.96
C ASP A 75 9.88 -4.83 12.40
N PRO A 76 9.87 -3.77 13.24
CA PRO A 76 10.45 -2.47 12.88
C PRO A 76 11.97 -2.55 12.75
N ASP A 77 12.55 -1.56 12.08
CA ASP A 77 14.00 -1.46 11.91
C ASP A 77 14.70 -1.34 13.29
N PRO A 78 15.67 -2.21 13.61
CA PRO A 78 16.37 -2.17 14.89
C PRO A 78 17.08 -0.84 15.17
N VAL A 79 17.53 -0.12 14.12
CA VAL A 79 18.16 1.20 14.27
C VAL A 79 17.15 2.24 14.74
N VAL A 80 15.94 2.21 14.18
CA VAL A 80 14.83 3.10 14.60
C VAL A 80 14.42 2.79 16.03
N MET A 81 14.32 1.50 16.38
CA MET A 81 14.00 1.06 17.73
C MET A 81 15.04 1.52 18.76
N ALA A 82 16.33 1.38 18.47
CA ALA A 82 17.40 1.83 19.36
C ALA A 82 17.36 3.35 19.57
N ARG A 83 17.12 4.10 18.49
CA ARG A 83 16.98 5.56 18.54
C ARG A 83 15.79 5.99 19.41
N LEU A 84 14.61 5.44 19.16
CA LEU A 84 13.40 5.75 19.93
C LEU A 84 13.53 5.38 21.41
N ALA A 85 14.20 4.26 21.71
CA ALA A 85 14.48 3.87 23.09
C ALA A 85 15.39 4.87 23.81
N SER A 86 16.35 5.47 23.09
CA SER A 86 17.23 6.51 23.64
C SER A 86 16.56 7.88 23.79
N GLU A 87 15.65 8.24 22.88
CA GLU A 87 14.99 9.56 22.84
C GLU A 87 13.74 9.63 23.74
N HIS A 88 12.95 8.55 23.82
CA HIS A 88 11.63 8.52 24.47
C HIS A 88 11.47 7.41 25.52
N GLY A 89 12.45 6.52 25.66
CA GLY A 89 12.42 5.43 26.63
C GLY A 89 11.72 4.15 26.14
N GLN A 90 11.79 3.10 26.97
CA GLN A 90 11.36 1.75 26.63
C GLN A 90 9.84 1.63 26.40
N ASN A 91 9.02 2.31 27.23
CA ASN A 91 7.56 2.24 27.12
C ASN A 91 7.04 2.80 25.78
N PHE A 92 7.58 3.95 25.35
CA PHE A 92 7.25 4.54 24.06
C PHE A 92 7.58 3.58 22.92
N THR A 93 8.77 2.98 22.98
CA THR A 93 9.29 2.06 21.96
C THR A 93 8.44 0.79 21.84
N MET A 94 7.96 0.24 22.95
CA MET A 94 7.04 -0.92 22.93
C MET A 94 5.70 -0.60 22.26
N ILE A 95 5.11 0.57 22.56
CA ILE A 95 3.86 1.02 21.93
C ILE A 95 4.07 1.26 20.44
N TYR A 96 5.17 1.91 20.08
CA TYR A 96 5.59 2.11 18.70
C TYR A 96 5.67 0.77 17.95
N ALA A 97 6.42 -0.20 18.46
CA ALA A 97 6.60 -1.51 17.82
C ALA A 97 5.28 -2.26 17.64
N GLY A 98 4.44 -2.30 18.67
CA GLY A 98 3.13 -2.94 18.59
C GLY A 98 2.22 -2.30 17.53
N SER A 99 2.24 -0.96 17.42
CA SER A 99 1.47 -0.25 16.40
C SER A 99 2.03 -0.43 14.99
N TYR A 100 3.37 -0.48 14.85
CA TYR A 100 4.08 -0.76 13.60
C TYR A 100 3.74 -2.15 13.07
N THR A 101 3.92 -3.19 13.89
CA THR A 101 3.68 -4.59 13.48
C THR A 101 2.24 -4.79 13.02
N ASN A 102 1.27 -4.23 13.76
CA ASN A 102 -0.15 -4.32 13.39
C ASN A 102 -0.46 -3.60 12.07
N ALA A 103 0.10 -2.41 11.84
CA ALA A 103 -0.12 -1.66 10.61
C ALA A 103 0.61 -2.30 9.42
N SER A 104 1.83 -2.81 9.61
CA SER A 104 2.61 -3.50 8.57
C SER A 104 1.93 -4.83 8.18
N ARG A 105 1.43 -5.61 9.14
CA ARG A 105 0.64 -6.82 8.87
C ARG A 105 -0.58 -6.53 8.01
N LYS A 106 -1.33 -5.45 8.29
CA LYS A 106 -2.47 -5.03 7.45
C LYS A 106 -2.03 -4.72 6.02
N LYS A 107 -0.92 -4.01 5.84
CA LYS A 107 -0.36 -3.73 4.50
C LYS A 107 0.06 -5.02 3.78
N ASN A 108 0.70 -5.96 4.47
CA ASN A 108 1.08 -7.26 3.92
C ASN A 108 -0.15 -8.07 3.47
N LEU A 109 -1.21 -8.06 4.27
CA LEU A 109 -2.47 -8.74 3.93
C LEU A 109 -3.12 -8.14 2.67
N VAL A 110 -3.10 -6.80 2.55
CA VAL A 110 -3.57 -6.11 1.34
C VAL A 110 -2.72 -6.50 0.13
N TYR A 111 -1.39 -6.50 0.26
CA TYR A 111 -0.50 -6.92 -0.83
C TYR A 111 -0.75 -8.36 -1.26
N ALA A 112 -0.90 -9.30 -0.31
CA ALA A 112 -1.25 -10.68 -0.61
C ALA A 112 -2.61 -10.78 -1.32
N GLY A 113 -3.63 -10.08 -0.83
CA GLY A 113 -4.96 -10.05 -1.45
C GLY A 113 -4.91 -9.51 -2.89
N MET A 114 -4.17 -8.42 -3.14
CA MET A 114 -3.97 -7.87 -4.48
C MET A 114 -3.26 -8.87 -5.41
N GLY A 115 -2.23 -9.57 -4.92
CA GLY A 115 -1.53 -10.59 -5.68
C GLY A 115 -2.45 -11.75 -6.09
N SER A 116 -3.26 -12.24 -5.16
CA SER A 116 -4.22 -13.32 -5.45
C SER A 116 -5.27 -12.88 -6.48
N LEU A 117 -5.84 -11.67 -6.32
CA LEU A 117 -6.82 -11.14 -7.27
C LEU A 117 -6.24 -10.94 -8.67
N PHE A 118 -4.98 -10.52 -8.78
CA PHE A 118 -4.28 -10.35 -10.05
C PHE A 118 -4.13 -11.68 -10.81
N ILE A 119 -3.79 -12.77 -10.11
CA ILE A 119 -3.68 -14.09 -10.76
C ILE A 119 -5.05 -14.67 -11.12
N ILE A 120 -6.05 -14.51 -10.25
CA ILE A 120 -7.42 -14.95 -10.56
C ILE A 120 -7.94 -14.24 -11.81
N SER A 121 -7.75 -12.92 -11.93
CA SER A 121 -8.19 -12.17 -13.10
C SER A 121 -7.46 -12.57 -14.37
N ALA A 122 -6.14 -12.80 -14.30
CA ALA A 122 -5.36 -13.32 -15.42
C ALA A 122 -5.85 -14.70 -15.88
N PHE A 123 -6.15 -15.60 -14.94
CA PHE A 123 -6.67 -16.94 -15.25
C PHE A 123 -8.03 -16.88 -15.94
N ILE A 124 -8.94 -16.01 -15.48
CA ILE A 124 -10.26 -15.81 -16.10
C ILE A 124 -10.09 -15.30 -17.53
N ALA A 125 -9.21 -14.31 -17.77
CA ALA A 125 -8.98 -13.77 -19.10
C ALA A 125 -8.44 -14.82 -20.08
N ILE A 126 -7.47 -15.64 -19.64
CA ILE A 126 -6.93 -16.74 -20.44
C ILE A 126 -8.02 -17.78 -20.75
N SER A 127 -8.85 -18.12 -19.76
CA SER A 127 -9.94 -19.10 -19.94
C SER A 127 -10.99 -18.62 -20.94
N ILE A 128 -11.37 -17.33 -20.90
CA ILE A 128 -12.30 -16.74 -21.87
C ILE A 128 -11.71 -16.81 -23.27
N LYS A 129 -10.43 -16.43 -23.44
CA LYS A 129 -9.76 -16.50 -24.74
C LYS A 129 -9.69 -17.94 -25.27
N ALA A 130 -9.31 -18.89 -24.42
CA ALA A 130 -9.22 -20.29 -24.79
C ALA A 130 -10.57 -20.86 -25.25
N ASN A 131 -11.65 -20.49 -24.57
CA ASN A 131 -13.00 -20.89 -24.97
C ASN A 131 -13.41 -20.27 -26.31
N ALA A 132 -13.12 -18.99 -26.54
CA ALA A 132 -13.41 -18.31 -27.81
C ALA A 132 -12.64 -18.95 -28.98
N ASP A 133 -11.36 -19.28 -28.79
CA ASP A 133 -10.53 -19.94 -29.80
C ASP A 133 -11.06 -21.37 -30.09
N ALA A 134 -11.55 -22.08 -29.06
CA ALA A 134 -12.14 -23.40 -29.21
C ALA A 134 -13.46 -23.36 -30.01
N ASP A 135 -14.31 -22.36 -29.77
CA ASP A 135 -15.56 -22.19 -30.50
C ASP A 135 -15.30 -21.78 -31.97
N LEU A 136 -14.30 -20.92 -32.22
CA LEU A 136 -13.87 -20.59 -33.58
C LEU A 136 -13.41 -21.83 -34.35
N ASN A 137 -12.59 -22.68 -33.73
CA ASN A 137 -12.10 -23.91 -34.34
C ASN A 137 -13.21 -24.94 -34.64
N LYS A 138 -14.29 -24.94 -33.85
CA LYS A 138 -15.48 -25.78 -34.13
C LYS A 138 -16.33 -25.20 -35.27
N ALA A 139 -16.34 -23.88 -35.44
CA ALA A 139 -17.13 -23.20 -36.47
C ALA A 139 -16.48 -23.24 -37.87
N LEU A 140 -15.16 -23.39 -37.94
CA LEU A 140 -14.44 -23.55 -39.21
C LEU A 140 -14.74 -24.94 -39.80
N PRO A 141 -15.17 -25.03 -41.08
CA PRO A 141 -15.29 -26.33 -41.73
C PRO A 141 -13.92 -27.03 -41.73
N PRO A 142 -13.88 -28.38 -41.68
CA PRO A 142 -12.61 -29.10 -41.72
C PRO A 142 -11.84 -28.66 -42.96
N VAL A 143 -10.59 -28.22 -42.74
CA VAL A 143 -9.68 -27.88 -43.84
C VAL A 143 -9.43 -29.17 -44.61
N ILE A 144 -10.13 -29.34 -45.73
CA ILE A 144 -9.85 -30.40 -46.68
C ILE A 144 -8.54 -29.99 -47.33
N ASP A 145 -7.43 -30.61 -46.90
CA ASP A 145 -6.14 -30.41 -47.53
C ASP A 145 -6.28 -30.79 -49.02
N PRO A 146 -6.16 -29.83 -49.96
CA PRO A 146 -6.32 -30.13 -51.38
C PRO A 146 -5.25 -31.08 -51.91
N ALA A 147 -4.15 -31.30 -51.18
CA ALA A 147 -3.13 -32.31 -51.48
C ALA A 147 -3.60 -33.76 -51.21
N LEU A 148 -4.63 -33.94 -50.38
CA LEU A 148 -5.22 -35.23 -50.04
C LEU A 148 -6.45 -35.57 -50.87
N ASN A 149 -6.79 -34.80 -51.91
CA ASN A 149 -7.84 -35.18 -52.85
C ASN A 149 -7.31 -36.29 -53.79
N PRO A 150 -7.72 -37.56 -53.62
CA PRO A 150 -7.23 -38.66 -54.46
C PRO A 150 -7.64 -38.48 -55.94
N SER A 151 -8.61 -37.61 -56.22
CA SER A 151 -9.07 -37.28 -57.58
C SER A 151 -8.08 -36.42 -58.39
N ARG A 152 -7.04 -35.87 -57.75
CA ARG A 152 -5.94 -35.13 -58.42
C ARG A 152 -4.66 -35.95 -58.57
N LEU A 153 -4.68 -37.24 -58.24
CA LEU A 153 -3.61 -38.16 -58.63
C LEU A 153 -3.66 -38.31 -60.15
N ILE A 154 -2.92 -37.45 -60.85
CA ILE A 154 -2.66 -37.57 -62.28
C ILE A 154 -2.01 -38.96 -62.47
N PRO A 155 -2.57 -39.85 -63.31
CA PRO A 155 -1.92 -41.12 -63.59
C PRO A 155 -0.57 -40.81 -64.24
N VAL A 156 0.51 -41.12 -63.53
CA VAL A 156 1.86 -41.07 -64.09
C VAL A 156 1.90 -42.18 -65.14
N PHE A 157 1.70 -41.79 -66.40
CA PHE A 157 1.89 -42.66 -67.55
C PHE A 157 3.33 -43.18 -67.52
N SER A 158 3.45 -44.49 -67.38
CA SER A 158 4.71 -45.21 -67.53
C SER A 158 5.24 -45.02 -68.95
N ILE A 159 6.42 -44.40 -69.05
CA ILE A 159 7.17 -44.31 -70.30
C ILE A 159 7.79 -45.70 -70.56
N PRO A 160 7.58 -46.31 -71.74
CA PRO A 160 8.28 -47.52 -72.11
C PRO A 160 9.77 -47.20 -72.31
N THR A 161 10.63 -47.84 -71.53
CA THR A 161 12.08 -47.83 -71.75
C THR A 161 12.43 -48.67 -72.98
N PRO A 162 13.47 -48.27 -73.75
CA PRO A 162 13.88 -48.92 -74.99
C PRO A 162 14.43 -50.34 -74.81
#